data_AF-A0A521M4B9-F1
#
_entry.id   AF-A0A521M4B9-F1
#
_cell.length_a   1.000
_cell.length_b   1.000
_cell.length_c   1.000
_cell.angle_alpha   90.00
_cell.angle_beta   90.00
_cell.angle_gamma   90.00
#
_symmetry.space_group_name_H-M   'P 1'
#
loop_
_entity.id
_entity.type
_entity.pdbx_description
1 polymer ?
#
loop_
_entity_poly.entity_id
_entity_poly.type
_entity_poly.pdbx_seq_one_letter_code
_entity_poly.pdbx_strand_id
1 'polypeptide(L)'
;MLYILDTGAILQRPEILAHAAAGDLLIPQATVDDIRDREKRGLRADLAHLLDRAIEAGAVVAPSADGGIAEIALTLAAENGAGNVRVVTTDRRLVRRLESKGVTSIGGSDLLSAQATAPSDADIEQAARRIVRAQHRNLAAGLAIALAGTAIAIVIVRNHQLIFHTAPDWIVPIALLLAGLLFFWWRERDRLSYGLFEVMIGLLISSQSIVTLPPPSELSTAKSIQLVGGLYVMVRGLDNIDRSIEDTRFGGWWKRLFRGGR
;
A
#
# COMPACT_ATOMS: atom_id res chain seq x y z
N MET A 1 -12.09 -28.84 -3.49
CA MET A 1 -10.78 -28.15 -3.44
C MET A 1 -10.85 -27.18 -2.28
N LEU A 2 -9.85 -27.08 -1.43
CA LEU A 2 -9.80 -26.17 -0.27
C LEU A 2 -8.79 -25.05 -0.56
N TYR A 3 -9.19 -23.81 -0.30
CA TYR A 3 -8.39 -22.62 -0.55
C TYR A 3 -8.02 -21.92 0.76
N ILE A 4 -6.71 -21.88 1.07
CA ILE A 4 -6.19 -21.25 2.29
C ILE A 4 -5.81 -19.81 1.98
N LEU A 5 -6.46 -18.83 2.61
CA LEU A 5 -6.30 -17.42 2.31
C LEU A 5 -5.20 -16.76 3.15
N ASP A 6 -4.22 -16.15 2.49
CA ASP A 6 -3.25 -15.25 3.11
C ASP A 6 -3.81 -13.82 3.22
N THR A 7 -3.44 -13.07 4.27
CA THR A 7 -3.80 -11.66 4.45
C THR A 7 -3.46 -10.83 3.22
N GLY A 8 -2.29 -11.08 2.62
CA GLY A 8 -1.85 -10.37 1.43
C GLY A 8 -2.81 -10.57 0.25
N ALA A 9 -3.40 -11.75 0.12
CA ALA A 9 -4.38 -12.05 -0.93
C ALA A 9 -5.71 -11.33 -0.69
N ILE A 10 -6.20 -11.34 0.56
CA ILE A 10 -7.44 -10.63 0.94
C ILE A 10 -7.30 -9.13 0.75
N LEU A 11 -6.18 -8.53 1.18
CA LEU A 11 -5.91 -7.10 0.99
C LEU A 11 -5.84 -6.73 -0.50
N GLN A 12 -5.25 -7.60 -1.32
CA GLN A 12 -5.10 -7.37 -2.75
C GLN A 12 -6.37 -7.64 -3.55
N ARG A 13 -7.22 -8.57 -3.11
CA ARG A 13 -8.44 -8.99 -3.82
C ARG A 13 -9.53 -9.33 -2.79
N PRO A 14 -10.13 -8.33 -2.09
CA PRO A 14 -11.17 -8.61 -1.10
C PRO A 14 -12.40 -9.30 -1.70
N GLU A 15 -12.59 -9.22 -3.01
CA GLU A 15 -13.66 -9.90 -3.75
C GLU A 15 -13.60 -11.42 -3.61
N ILE A 16 -12.44 -12.02 -3.29
CA ILE A 16 -12.33 -13.46 -3.05
C ILE A 16 -13.22 -13.92 -1.89
N LEU A 17 -13.51 -13.03 -0.94
CA LEU A 17 -14.37 -13.32 0.20
C LEU A 17 -15.83 -13.52 -0.19
N ALA A 18 -16.26 -13.03 -1.37
CA ALA A 18 -17.63 -13.20 -1.84
C ALA A 18 -17.99 -14.67 -2.10
N HIS A 19 -16.99 -15.53 -2.31
CA HIS A 19 -17.18 -16.96 -2.53
C HIS A 19 -17.20 -17.79 -1.24
N ALA A 20 -17.24 -17.17 -0.06
CA ALA A 20 -17.26 -17.86 1.22
C ALA A 20 -18.39 -18.89 1.36
N ALA A 21 -19.55 -18.63 0.75
CA ALA A 21 -20.70 -19.53 0.76
C ALA A 21 -20.46 -20.88 0.06
N ALA A 22 -19.41 -20.99 -0.77
CA ALA A 22 -19.02 -22.27 -1.36
C ALA A 22 -18.42 -23.25 -0.32
N GLY A 23 -18.07 -22.77 0.88
CA GLY A 23 -17.52 -23.58 1.97
C GLY A 23 -16.10 -24.11 1.72
N ASP A 24 -15.45 -23.63 0.67
CA ASP A 24 -14.11 -24.05 0.27
C ASP A 24 -13.01 -23.05 0.67
N LEU A 25 -13.38 -21.93 1.32
CA LEU A 25 -12.44 -20.92 1.81
C LEU A 25 -12.07 -21.19 3.26
N LEU A 26 -10.78 -21.33 3.51
CA LEU A 26 -10.20 -21.45 4.84
C LEU A 26 -9.33 -20.24 5.14
N ILE A 27 -9.63 -19.55 6.23
CA ILE A 27 -8.94 -18.34 6.67
C ILE A 27 -8.16 -18.68 7.95
N PRO A 28 -6.81 -18.69 7.91
CA PRO A 28 -6.00 -18.86 9.11
C PRO A 28 -6.33 -17.81 10.17
N GLN A 29 -6.37 -18.20 11.45
CA GLN A 29 -6.63 -17.28 12.56
C GLN A 29 -5.63 -16.12 12.57
N ALA A 30 -4.36 -16.36 12.25
CA ALA A 30 -3.35 -15.30 12.09
C ALA A 30 -3.72 -14.26 11.02
N THR A 31 -4.41 -14.67 9.95
CA THR A 31 -4.93 -13.76 8.91
C THR A 31 -6.07 -12.91 9.46
N VAL A 32 -6.98 -13.52 10.24
CA VAL A 32 -8.08 -12.82 10.91
C VAL A 32 -7.54 -11.79 11.91
N ASP A 33 -6.59 -12.20 12.74
CA ASP A 33 -5.96 -11.35 13.75
C ASP A 33 -5.21 -10.18 13.10
N ASP A 34 -4.45 -10.40 12.03
CA ASP A 34 -3.74 -9.33 11.31
C ASP A 34 -4.72 -8.29 10.72
N ILE A 35 -5.87 -8.73 10.17
CA ILE A 35 -6.89 -7.82 9.64
C ILE A 35 -7.55 -7.02 10.77
N ARG A 36 -7.87 -7.64 11.90
CA ARG A 36 -8.46 -6.96 13.08
C ARG A 36 -7.48 -6.04 13.78
N ASP A 37 -6.20 -6.38 13.81
CA ASP A 37 -5.16 -5.51 14.37
C ASP A 37 -4.87 -4.30 13.47
N ARG A 38 -5.14 -4.39 12.16
CA ARG A 38 -5.18 -3.20 11.28
C ARG A 38 -6.34 -2.29 11.67
N GLU A 39 -7.53 -2.84 11.91
CA GLU A 39 -8.69 -2.05 12.35
C GLU A 39 -8.41 -1.30 13.65
N LYS A 40 -7.83 -1.95 14.66
CA LYS A 40 -7.44 -1.31 15.93
C LYS A 40 -6.45 -0.15 15.74
N ARG A 41 -5.63 -0.19 14.70
CA ARG A 41 -4.72 0.91 14.31
C ARG A 41 -5.43 2.03 13.52
N GLY A 42 -6.76 1.96 13.41
CA GLY A 42 -7.58 2.89 12.63
C GLY A 42 -7.56 2.63 11.13
N LEU A 43 -7.11 1.45 10.71
CA LEU A 43 -6.91 1.10 9.30
C LEU A 43 -7.90 0.00 8.92
N ARG A 44 -8.66 0.19 7.84
CA ARG A 44 -9.44 -0.90 7.21
C ARG A 44 -10.57 -1.52 8.05
N ALA A 45 -11.31 -0.74 8.84
CA ALA A 45 -12.54 -1.21 9.50
C ALA A 45 -13.53 -1.82 8.49
N ASP A 46 -13.59 -1.28 7.26
CA ASP A 46 -14.39 -1.81 6.16
C ASP A 46 -14.01 -3.25 5.76
N LEU A 47 -12.73 -3.60 5.83
CA LEU A 47 -12.23 -4.94 5.52
C LEU A 47 -12.49 -5.94 6.66
N ALA A 48 -12.36 -5.50 7.93
CA ALA A 48 -12.68 -6.34 9.08
C ALA A 48 -14.16 -6.74 9.08
N HIS A 49 -15.06 -5.79 8.85
CA HIS A 49 -16.48 -6.09 8.66
C HIS A 49 -16.75 -7.00 7.46
N LEU A 50 -16.03 -6.84 6.34
CA LEU A 50 -16.17 -7.72 5.19
C LEU A 50 -15.73 -9.15 5.52
N LEU A 51 -14.65 -9.30 6.29
CA LEU A 51 -14.15 -10.58 6.75
C LEU A 51 -15.15 -11.28 7.66
N ASP A 52 -15.73 -10.57 8.63
CA ASP A 52 -16.75 -11.13 9.53
C ASP A 52 -17.96 -11.64 8.73
N ARG A 53 -18.44 -10.86 7.75
CA ARG A 53 -19.52 -11.29 6.84
C ARG A 53 -19.17 -12.55 6.04
N ALA A 54 -17.92 -12.69 5.61
CA ALA A 54 -17.46 -13.88 4.91
C ALA A 54 -17.43 -15.12 5.81
N ILE A 55 -17.01 -14.95 7.07
CA ILE A 55 -17.04 -16.02 8.07
C ILE A 55 -18.50 -16.44 8.34
N GLU A 56 -19.41 -15.48 8.53
CA GLU A 56 -20.84 -15.74 8.69
C GLU A 56 -21.46 -16.43 7.47
N ALA A 57 -20.99 -16.11 6.27
CA ALA A 57 -21.46 -16.71 5.02
C ALA A 57 -20.94 -18.13 4.77
N GLY A 58 -19.93 -18.61 5.52
CA GLY A 58 -19.44 -19.98 5.43
C GLY A 58 -17.92 -20.16 5.29
N ALA A 59 -17.13 -19.08 5.31
CA ALA A 59 -15.68 -19.23 5.35
C ALA A 59 -15.23 -19.84 6.68
N VAL A 60 -14.36 -20.85 6.62
CA VAL A 60 -13.91 -21.60 7.79
C VAL A 60 -12.67 -20.93 8.38
N VAL A 61 -12.68 -20.66 9.68
CA VAL A 61 -11.48 -20.14 10.38
C VAL A 61 -10.64 -21.30 10.90
N ALA A 62 -9.41 -21.42 10.43
CA ALA A 62 -8.46 -22.42 10.93
C ALA A 62 -7.71 -21.91 12.16
N PRO A 63 -7.42 -22.78 13.15
CA PRO A 63 -6.67 -22.39 14.33
C PRO A 63 -5.27 -21.88 13.98
N SER A 64 -4.69 -21.07 14.88
CA SER A 64 -3.29 -20.67 14.76
C SER A 64 -2.37 -21.88 14.84
N ALA A 65 -1.35 -21.91 13.98
CA ALA A 65 -0.27 -22.88 13.99
C ALA A 65 1.07 -22.15 14.14
N ASP A 66 2.03 -22.74 14.84
CA ASP A 66 3.33 -22.12 15.13
C ASP A 66 4.11 -21.79 13.85
N GLY A 67 4.01 -22.64 12.83
CA GLY A 67 4.58 -22.46 11.50
C GLY A 67 3.71 -21.64 10.54
N GLY A 68 2.59 -21.09 11.02
CA GLY A 68 1.67 -20.24 10.28
C GLY A 68 0.98 -20.94 9.11
N ILE A 69 0.69 -20.18 8.05
CA ILE A 69 -0.07 -20.64 6.87
C ILE A 69 0.59 -21.84 6.20
N ALA A 70 1.93 -21.88 6.15
CA ALA A 70 2.67 -22.97 5.53
C ALA A 70 2.42 -24.30 6.26
N GLU A 71 2.43 -24.31 7.58
CA GLU A 71 2.19 -25.52 8.37
C GLU A 71 0.74 -26.00 8.22
N ILE A 72 -0.24 -25.09 8.33
CA ILE A 72 -1.67 -25.40 8.12
C ILE A 72 -1.87 -26.06 6.75
N ALA A 73 -1.27 -25.49 5.70
CA ALA A 73 -1.37 -26.03 4.36
C ALA A 73 -0.74 -27.42 4.21
N LEU A 74 0.41 -27.67 4.85
CA LEU A 74 1.09 -28.96 4.80
C LEU A 74 0.32 -30.03 5.56
N THR A 75 -0.21 -29.71 6.74
CA THR A 75 -1.03 -30.63 7.53
C THR A 75 -2.29 -31.02 6.76
N LEU A 76 -3.03 -30.04 6.24
CA LEU A 76 -4.24 -30.31 5.46
C LEU A 76 -3.95 -31.04 4.15
N ALA A 77 -2.81 -30.78 3.52
CA ALA A 77 -2.38 -31.52 2.33
C ALA A 77 -1.99 -32.97 2.63
N ALA A 78 -1.43 -33.24 3.81
CA ALA A 78 -1.15 -34.61 4.26
C ALA A 78 -2.43 -35.39 4.56
N GLU A 79 -3.45 -34.72 5.12
CA GLU A 79 -4.74 -35.33 5.46
C GLU A 79 -5.65 -35.53 4.24
N ASN A 80 -5.74 -34.52 3.36
CA ASN A 80 -6.72 -34.48 2.27
C ASN A 80 -6.11 -34.73 0.88
N GLY A 81 -4.79 -34.86 0.79
CA GLY A 81 -4.04 -34.94 -0.45
C GLY A 81 -3.63 -33.57 -1.00
N ALA A 82 -2.38 -33.44 -1.43
CA ALA A 82 -1.79 -32.18 -1.90
C ALA A 82 -2.51 -31.56 -3.10
N GLY A 83 -3.18 -32.35 -3.93
CA GLY A 83 -3.99 -31.87 -5.06
C GLY A 83 -5.30 -31.20 -4.64
N ASN A 84 -5.74 -31.37 -3.39
CA ASN A 84 -7.01 -30.85 -2.88
C ASN A 84 -6.84 -29.57 -2.05
N VAL A 85 -5.61 -29.10 -1.81
CA VAL A 85 -5.31 -27.90 -1.03
C VAL A 85 -4.54 -26.92 -1.89
N ARG A 86 -4.99 -25.67 -1.91
CA ARG A 86 -4.32 -24.55 -2.58
C ARG A 86 -4.16 -23.39 -1.64
N VAL A 87 -2.95 -22.83 -1.57
CA VAL A 87 -2.71 -21.58 -0.83
C VAL A 87 -2.87 -20.39 -1.75
N VAL A 88 -3.72 -19.45 -1.36
CA VAL A 88 -4.00 -18.23 -2.13
C VAL A 88 -3.12 -17.13 -1.54
N THR A 89 -2.01 -16.85 -2.21
CA THR A 89 -1.00 -15.90 -1.74
C THR A 89 -0.29 -15.23 -2.91
N THR A 90 0.35 -14.09 -2.63
CA THR A 90 1.29 -13.45 -3.56
C THR A 90 2.72 -13.41 -3.02
N ASP A 91 2.95 -13.99 -1.84
CA ASP A 91 4.27 -14.09 -1.24
C ASP A 91 5.08 -15.20 -1.90
N ARG A 92 6.12 -14.79 -2.65
CA ARG A 92 7.04 -15.72 -3.34
C ARG A 92 7.81 -16.63 -2.40
N ARG A 93 8.08 -16.21 -1.16
CA ARG A 93 8.75 -17.08 -0.17
C ARG A 93 7.83 -18.23 0.24
N LEU A 94 6.58 -17.90 0.54
CA LEU A 94 5.56 -18.89 0.90
C LEU A 94 5.31 -19.85 -0.27
N VAL A 95 5.16 -19.32 -1.49
CA VAL A 95 5.05 -20.11 -2.74
C VAL A 95 6.19 -21.11 -2.86
N ARG A 96 7.46 -20.66 -2.83
CA ARG A 96 8.63 -21.56 -2.94
C ARG A 96 8.66 -22.62 -1.84
N ARG A 97 8.31 -22.24 -0.60
CA ARG A 97 8.27 -23.16 0.54
C ARG A 97 7.23 -24.25 0.33
N LEU A 98 6.03 -23.90 -0.15
CA LEU A 98 4.94 -24.84 -0.41
C LEU A 98 5.23 -25.74 -1.62
N GLU A 99 5.74 -25.18 -2.71
CA GLU A 99 6.11 -25.93 -3.91
C GLU A 99 7.18 -26.98 -3.63
N SER A 100 8.17 -26.66 -2.78
CA SER A 100 9.20 -27.62 -2.35
C SER A 100 8.65 -28.85 -1.60
N LYS A 101 7.38 -28.79 -1.17
CA LYS A 101 6.65 -29.84 -0.46
C LYS A 101 5.47 -30.39 -1.25
N GLY A 102 5.33 -29.98 -2.53
CA GLY A 102 4.26 -30.46 -3.41
C GLY A 102 2.89 -29.79 -3.21
N VAL A 103 2.79 -28.75 -2.38
CA VAL A 103 1.55 -27.98 -2.20
C VAL A 103 1.52 -26.83 -3.20
N THR A 104 0.43 -26.73 -3.96
CA THR A 104 0.28 -25.68 -4.98
C THR A 104 -0.23 -24.38 -4.38
N SER A 105 0.22 -23.25 -4.93
CA SER A 105 -0.25 -21.92 -4.58
C SER A 105 -0.73 -21.17 -5.82
N ILE A 106 -1.74 -20.32 -5.65
CA ILE A 106 -2.33 -19.52 -6.73
C ILE A 106 -2.50 -18.06 -6.31
N GLY A 107 -2.57 -17.14 -7.28
CA GLY A 107 -2.89 -15.74 -7.01
C GLY A 107 -4.39 -15.53 -6.79
N GLY A 108 -4.76 -14.42 -6.15
CA GLY A 108 -6.19 -14.08 -5.94
C GLY A 108 -6.96 -13.89 -7.26
N SER A 109 -6.33 -13.43 -8.33
CA SER A 109 -6.95 -13.38 -9.66
C SER A 109 -7.27 -14.76 -10.23
N ASP A 110 -6.37 -15.71 -10.00
CA ASP A 110 -6.51 -17.08 -10.49
C ASP A 110 -7.60 -17.81 -9.71
N LEU A 111 -7.72 -17.52 -8.40
CA LEU A 111 -8.85 -17.98 -7.58
C LEU A 111 -10.18 -17.46 -8.12
N LEU A 112 -10.31 -16.14 -8.34
CA LEU A 112 -11.54 -15.55 -8.89
C LEU A 112 -11.91 -16.15 -10.25
N SER A 113 -10.89 -16.48 -11.06
CA SER A 113 -11.10 -17.12 -12.36
C SER A 113 -11.53 -18.59 -12.20
N ALA A 114 -10.96 -19.30 -11.22
CA ALA A 114 -11.32 -20.68 -10.89
C ALA A 114 -12.71 -20.82 -10.26
N GLN A 115 -13.16 -19.80 -9.53
CA GLN A 115 -14.48 -19.75 -8.87
C GLN A 115 -15.51 -18.91 -9.64
N ALA A 116 -15.26 -18.56 -10.90
CA ALA A 116 -16.17 -17.73 -11.69
C ALA A 116 -17.59 -18.30 -11.83
N THR A 117 -17.75 -19.62 -11.72
CA THR A 117 -19.05 -20.33 -11.76
C THR A 117 -19.57 -20.74 -10.37
N ALA A 118 -18.77 -20.55 -9.31
CA ALA A 118 -19.18 -20.89 -7.96
C ALA A 118 -20.22 -19.88 -7.43
N PRO A 119 -21.06 -20.28 -6.46
CA PRO A 119 -21.93 -19.34 -5.76
C PRO A 119 -21.12 -18.15 -5.21
N SER A 120 -21.62 -16.95 -5.45
CA SER A 120 -21.03 -15.70 -4.94
C SER A 120 -22.13 -14.94 -4.18
N ASP A 121 -21.80 -14.48 -2.97
CA ASP A 121 -22.64 -13.58 -2.21
C ASP A 121 -22.54 -12.17 -2.81
N ALA A 122 -23.63 -11.72 -3.44
CA ALA A 122 -23.69 -10.44 -4.14
C ALA A 122 -23.44 -9.24 -3.21
N ASP A 123 -23.82 -9.33 -1.94
CA ASP A 123 -23.65 -8.23 -0.99
C ASP A 123 -22.21 -8.12 -0.50
N ILE A 124 -21.54 -9.27 -0.26
CA ILE A 124 -20.11 -9.32 0.05
C ILE A 124 -19.31 -8.81 -1.16
N GLU A 125 -19.66 -9.25 -2.37
CA GLU A 125 -19.00 -8.80 -3.60
C GLU A 125 -19.15 -7.28 -3.78
N GLN A 126 -20.36 -6.75 -3.59
CA GLN A 126 -20.60 -5.32 -3.72
C GLN A 126 -19.84 -4.53 -2.65
N ALA A 127 -19.77 -5.02 -1.41
CA ALA A 127 -18.98 -4.41 -0.35
C ALA A 127 -17.48 -4.41 -0.70
N ALA A 128 -16.93 -5.54 -1.14
CA ALA A 128 -15.54 -5.64 -1.61
C ALA A 128 -15.24 -4.65 -2.74
N ARG A 129 -16.12 -4.54 -3.74
CA ARG A 129 -15.99 -3.57 -4.85
C ARG A 129 -16.03 -2.12 -4.36
N ARG A 130 -16.81 -1.79 -3.33
CA ARG A 130 -16.81 -0.45 -2.71
C ARG A 130 -15.47 -0.13 -2.07
N ILE A 131 -14.88 -1.06 -1.32
CA ILE A 131 -13.54 -0.91 -0.71
C ILE A 131 -12.51 -0.62 -1.81
N VAL A 132 -12.52 -1.41 -2.89
CA VAL A 132 -11.59 -1.26 -4.00
C VAL A 132 -11.75 0.09 -4.71
N ARG A 133 -12.98 0.52 -4.99
CA ARG A 133 -13.25 1.83 -5.61
C ARG A 133 -12.80 2.98 -4.71
N ALA A 134 -13.04 2.87 -3.40
CA ALA A 134 -12.59 3.87 -2.44
C ALA A 134 -11.06 3.99 -2.42
N GLN A 135 -10.33 2.87 -2.47
CA GLN A 135 -8.87 2.86 -2.56
C GLN A 135 -8.37 3.59 -3.82
N HIS A 136 -8.93 3.29 -4.99
CA HIS A 136 -8.53 3.95 -6.24
C HIS A 136 -8.85 5.45 -6.23
N ARG A 137 -10.03 5.82 -5.71
CA ARG A 137 -10.42 7.22 -5.58
C ARG A 137 -9.47 7.98 -4.66
N ASN A 138 -9.10 7.41 -3.52
CA ASN A 138 -8.18 8.06 -2.58
C ASN A 138 -6.78 8.20 -3.19
N LEU A 139 -6.30 7.20 -3.93
CA LEU A 139 -5.02 7.27 -4.65
C LEU A 139 -5.06 8.37 -5.73
N ALA A 140 -6.12 8.42 -6.54
CA ALA A 140 -6.28 9.42 -7.59
C ALA A 140 -6.41 10.84 -7.02
N ALA A 141 -7.21 11.01 -5.96
CA ALA A 141 -7.36 12.28 -5.26
C ALA A 141 -6.02 12.73 -4.65
N GLY A 142 -5.30 11.81 -4.00
CA GLY A 142 -4.01 12.14 -3.39
C GLY A 142 -2.96 12.55 -4.44
N LEU A 143 -2.92 11.88 -5.59
CA LEU A 143 -2.08 12.27 -6.72
C LEU A 143 -2.46 13.66 -7.27
N ALA A 144 -3.76 13.93 -7.44
CA ALA A 144 -4.23 15.23 -7.92
C ALA A 144 -3.85 16.37 -6.95
N ILE A 145 -3.99 16.14 -5.65
CA ILE A 145 -3.58 17.10 -4.61
C ILE A 145 -2.06 17.32 -4.64
N ALA A 146 -1.27 16.25 -4.77
CA ALA A 146 0.20 16.36 -4.85
C ALA A 146 0.65 17.16 -6.09
N LEU A 147 0.02 16.92 -7.25
CA LEU A 147 0.27 17.65 -8.49
C LEU A 147 -0.09 19.14 -8.34
N ALA A 148 -1.26 19.44 -7.78
CA ALA A 148 -1.70 20.81 -7.53
C ALA A 148 -0.74 21.53 -6.56
N GLY A 149 -0.37 20.89 -5.45
CA GLY A 149 0.60 21.41 -4.49
C GLY A 149 1.96 21.69 -5.13
N THR A 150 2.44 20.77 -5.97
CA THR A 150 3.70 20.94 -6.71
C THR A 150 3.62 22.11 -7.69
N ALA A 151 2.51 22.26 -8.42
CA ALA A 151 2.31 23.38 -9.33
C ALA A 151 2.31 24.73 -8.59
N ILE A 152 1.66 24.80 -7.43
CA ILE A 152 1.69 25.98 -6.55
C ILE A 152 3.14 26.28 -6.11
N ALA A 153 3.88 25.27 -5.67
CA ALA A 153 5.28 25.44 -5.28
C ALA A 153 6.15 25.96 -6.43
N ILE A 154 5.95 25.44 -7.65
CA ILE A 154 6.65 25.93 -8.86
C ILE A 154 6.33 27.41 -9.11
N VAL A 155 5.06 27.81 -9.02
CA VAL A 155 4.65 29.21 -9.19
C VAL A 155 5.30 30.11 -8.14
N ILE A 156 5.32 29.68 -6.87
CA ILE A 156 5.97 30.42 -5.77
C ILE A 156 7.47 30.58 -6.06
N VAL A 157 8.18 29.50 -6.38
CA VAL A 157 9.62 29.52 -6.67
C VAL A 157 9.92 30.40 -7.87
N ARG A 158 9.13 30.32 -8.94
CA ARG A 158 9.32 31.14 -10.15
C ARG A 158 9.14 32.63 -9.87
N ASN A 159 8.26 32.98 -8.93
CA ASN A 159 7.96 34.38 -8.59
C ASN A 159 8.61 34.84 -7.28
N HIS A 160 9.57 34.10 -6.72
CA HIS A 160 10.13 34.38 -5.40
C HIS A 160 10.70 35.80 -5.29
N GLN A 161 11.40 36.30 -6.32
CA GLN A 161 11.94 37.67 -6.36
C GLN A 161 10.84 38.73 -6.16
N LEU A 162 9.72 38.59 -6.87
CA LEU A 162 8.58 39.50 -6.74
C LEU A 162 7.99 39.45 -5.33
N ILE A 163 7.85 38.24 -4.76
CA ILE A 163 7.31 38.04 -3.41
C ILE A 163 8.21 38.71 -2.37
N PHE A 164 9.52 38.46 -2.42
CA PHE A 164 10.48 39.01 -1.45
C PHE A 164 10.70 40.51 -1.58
N HIS A 165 10.56 41.09 -2.78
CA HIS A 165 10.65 42.55 -2.94
C HIS A 165 9.38 43.30 -2.51
N THR A 166 8.22 42.64 -2.54
CA THR A 166 6.93 43.28 -2.20
C THR A 166 6.54 43.08 -0.74
N ALA A 167 6.95 41.96 -0.13
CA ALA A 167 6.63 41.64 1.24
C ALA A 167 7.64 42.30 2.22
N PRO A 168 7.18 42.92 3.31
CA PRO A 168 8.04 43.30 4.43
C PRO A 168 8.83 42.10 4.98
N ASP A 169 10.08 42.33 5.38
CA ASP A 169 11.02 41.28 5.84
C ASP A 169 10.46 40.42 6.99
N TRP A 170 9.62 40.99 7.86
CA TRP A 170 9.02 40.28 8.99
C TRP A 170 7.92 39.28 8.59
N ILE A 171 7.34 39.41 7.39
CA ILE A 171 6.29 38.50 6.92
C ILE A 171 6.88 37.13 6.57
N VAL A 172 8.10 37.08 6.03
CA VAL A 172 8.76 35.85 5.59
C VAL A 172 8.83 34.79 6.71
N PRO A 173 9.38 35.07 7.91
CA PRO A 173 9.45 34.07 8.97
C PRO A 173 8.06 33.61 9.44
N ILE A 174 7.06 34.49 9.46
CA ILE A 174 5.67 34.12 9.81
C ILE A 174 5.08 33.20 8.75
N ALA A 175 5.26 33.52 7.47
CA ALA A 175 4.78 32.69 6.36
C ALA A 175 5.43 31.30 6.38
N LEU A 176 6.73 31.21 6.67
CA LEU A 176 7.44 29.94 6.83
C LEU A 176 6.90 29.11 8.00
N LEU A 177 6.62 29.74 9.14
CA LEU A 177 6.03 29.07 10.30
C LEU A 177 4.63 28.53 9.99
N LEU A 178 3.79 29.33 9.34
CA LEU A 178 2.46 28.91 8.91
C LEU A 178 2.51 27.79 7.87
N ALA A 179 3.43 27.88 6.90
CA ALA A 179 3.65 26.80 5.93
C ALA A 179 4.09 25.51 6.61
N GLY A 180 4.98 25.58 7.61
CA GLY A 180 5.39 24.43 8.42
C GLY A 180 4.21 23.76 9.14
N LEU A 181 3.34 24.55 9.76
CA LEU A 181 2.13 24.05 10.42
C LEU A 181 1.15 23.43 9.41
N LEU A 182 0.97 24.06 8.25
CA LEU A 182 0.13 23.56 7.17
C LEU A 182 0.64 22.22 6.64
N PHE A 183 1.95 22.10 6.38
CA PHE A 183 2.57 20.84 5.94
C PHE A 183 2.49 19.75 7.00
N PHE A 184 2.66 20.11 8.29
CA PHE A 184 2.47 19.16 9.37
C PHE A 184 1.04 18.63 9.42
N TRP A 185 0.05 19.51 9.32
CA TRP A 185 -1.37 19.13 9.27
C TRP A 185 -1.68 18.27 8.03
N TRP A 186 -1.17 18.65 6.86
CA TRP A 186 -1.35 17.87 5.63
C TRP A 186 -0.74 16.47 5.77
N ARG A 187 0.48 16.36 6.31
CA ARG A 187 1.15 15.08 6.57
C ARG A 187 0.33 14.17 7.49
N GLU A 188 -0.30 14.70 8.53
CA GLU A 188 -1.13 13.89 9.42
C GLU A 188 -2.47 13.49 8.80
N ARG A 189 -3.05 14.34 7.93
CA ARG A 189 -4.36 14.06 7.32
C ARG A 189 -4.30 13.13 6.11
N ASP A 190 -3.34 13.33 5.21
CA ASP A 190 -3.21 12.55 3.98
C ASP A 190 -1.72 12.33 3.65
N ARG A 191 -1.16 11.31 4.32
CA ARG A 191 0.25 10.91 4.16
C ARG A 191 0.60 10.53 2.72
N LEU A 192 -0.34 10.02 1.95
CA LEU A 192 -0.09 9.58 0.57
C LEU A 192 0.18 10.79 -0.34
N SER A 193 -0.76 11.75 -0.34
CA SER A 193 -0.62 12.96 -1.15
C SER A 193 0.59 13.81 -0.72
N TYR A 194 0.83 13.91 0.58
CA TYR A 194 1.99 14.62 1.12
C TYR A 194 3.30 13.92 0.72
N GLY A 195 3.37 12.58 0.82
CA GLY A 195 4.55 11.82 0.38
C GLY A 195 4.83 11.93 -1.12
N LEU A 196 3.78 11.90 -1.95
CA LEU A 196 3.90 12.16 -3.40
C LEU A 196 4.42 13.58 -3.67
N PHE A 197 3.89 14.58 -2.96
CA PHE A 197 4.36 15.96 -3.04
C PHE A 197 5.84 16.08 -2.66
N GLU A 198 6.29 15.45 -1.57
CA GLU A 198 7.70 15.43 -1.19
C GLU A 198 8.58 14.81 -2.29
N VAL A 199 8.19 13.67 -2.87
CA VAL A 199 8.93 13.06 -3.98
C VAL A 199 9.04 14.03 -5.18
N MET A 200 7.94 14.67 -5.54
CA MET A 200 7.91 15.63 -6.65
C MET A 200 8.78 16.87 -6.39
N ILE A 201 8.72 17.43 -5.19
CA ILE A 201 9.54 18.58 -4.78
C ILE A 201 11.01 18.20 -4.74
N GLY A 202 11.35 17.04 -4.17
CA GLY A 202 12.72 16.55 -4.14
C GLY A 202 13.28 16.34 -5.56
N LEU A 203 12.48 15.79 -6.47
CA LEU A 203 12.84 15.66 -7.88
C LEU A 203 13.04 17.02 -8.56
N LEU A 204 12.17 17.99 -8.28
CA LEU A 204 12.27 19.35 -8.82
C LEU A 204 13.57 20.02 -8.35
N ILE A 205 13.86 19.99 -7.05
CA ILE A 205 15.10 20.53 -6.46
C ILE A 205 16.31 19.88 -7.12
N SER A 206 16.36 18.55 -7.16
CA SER A 206 17.47 17.81 -7.77
C SER A 206 17.62 18.11 -9.27
N SER A 207 16.52 18.21 -10.03
CA SER A 207 16.58 18.50 -11.47
C SER A 207 17.12 19.90 -11.77
N GLN A 208 16.75 20.90 -10.98
CA GLN A 208 17.25 22.27 -11.15
C GLN A 208 18.74 22.36 -10.84
N SER A 209 19.18 21.64 -9.80
CA SER A 209 20.60 21.52 -9.49
C SER A 209 21.38 20.82 -10.61
N ILE A 210 20.80 19.80 -11.27
CA ILE A 210 21.44 19.02 -12.35
C ILE A 210 21.53 19.81 -13.67
N VAL A 211 20.43 20.42 -14.13
CA VAL A 211 20.38 21.14 -15.41
C VAL A 211 21.31 22.36 -15.42
N THR A 212 21.64 22.90 -14.25
CA THR A 212 22.55 24.03 -14.10
C THR A 212 23.95 23.62 -13.65
N LEU A 213 24.32 22.33 -13.71
CA LEU A 213 25.64 21.89 -13.26
C LEU A 213 26.76 22.53 -14.09
N PRO A 214 27.68 23.27 -13.46
CA PRO A 214 28.94 23.58 -14.08
C PRO A 214 29.78 22.28 -14.16
N PRO A 215 30.89 22.27 -14.92
CA PRO A 215 31.80 21.13 -14.92
C PRO A 215 32.16 20.65 -13.49
N PRO A 216 32.44 19.35 -13.27
CA PRO A 216 32.58 18.76 -11.93
C PRO A 216 33.59 19.45 -11.00
N SER A 217 34.55 20.17 -11.57
CA SER A 217 35.55 20.98 -10.86
C SER A 217 35.00 22.25 -10.19
N GLU A 218 33.75 22.64 -10.47
CA GLU A 218 33.11 23.88 -10.01
C GLU A 218 31.80 23.64 -9.23
N LEU A 219 31.57 22.40 -8.78
CA LEU A 219 30.41 22.06 -7.96
C LEU A 219 30.46 22.84 -6.64
N SER A 220 29.74 23.96 -6.59
CA SER A 220 29.67 24.77 -5.37
C SER A 220 29.01 23.99 -4.24
N THR A 221 29.46 24.21 -3.01
CA THR A 221 28.90 23.59 -1.81
C THR A 221 27.38 23.76 -1.74
N ALA A 222 26.85 24.90 -2.20
CA ALA A 222 25.42 25.17 -2.24
C ALA A 222 24.65 24.20 -3.17
N LYS A 223 25.19 23.92 -4.37
CA LYS A 223 24.56 22.96 -5.31
C LYS A 223 24.60 21.53 -4.79
N SER A 224 25.70 21.14 -4.15
CA SER A 224 25.80 19.84 -3.48
C SER A 224 24.80 19.69 -2.34
N ILE A 225 24.63 20.72 -1.50
CA ILE A 225 23.62 20.75 -0.44
C ILE A 225 22.19 20.67 -1.02
N GLN A 226 21.90 21.40 -2.10
CA GLN A 226 20.59 21.32 -2.76
C GLN A 226 20.30 19.93 -3.32
N LEU A 227 21.27 19.31 -3.99
CA LEU A 227 21.11 17.96 -4.54
C LEU A 227 20.84 16.93 -3.43
N VAL A 228 21.64 16.96 -2.36
CA VAL A 228 21.47 16.08 -1.19
C VAL A 228 20.15 16.37 -0.48
N GLY A 229 19.76 17.63 -0.35
CA GLY A 229 18.48 18.05 0.22
C GLY A 229 17.29 17.52 -0.59
N GLY A 230 17.33 17.65 -1.92
CA GLY A 230 16.30 17.10 -2.81
C GLY A 230 16.19 15.58 -2.69
N LEU A 231 17.31 14.87 -2.67
CA LEU A 231 17.33 13.42 -2.47
C LEU A 231 16.76 13.00 -1.11
N TYR A 232 17.15 13.70 -0.04
CA TYR A 232 16.62 13.45 1.30
C TYR A 232 15.10 13.62 1.36
N VAL A 233 14.56 14.68 0.76
CA VAL A 233 13.12 14.92 0.67
C VAL A 233 12.43 13.81 -0.12
N MET A 234 13.02 13.33 -1.23
CA MET A 234 12.47 12.18 -1.98
C MET A 234 12.40 10.92 -1.11
N VAL A 235 13.45 10.60 -0.35
CA VAL A 235 13.47 9.41 0.51
C VAL A 235 12.40 9.51 1.60
N ARG A 236 12.21 10.68 2.21
CA ARG A 236 11.12 10.90 3.18
C ARG A 236 9.74 10.75 2.55
N GLY A 237 9.57 11.27 1.34
CA GLY A 237 8.33 11.12 0.57
C GLY A 237 8.01 9.64 0.31
N LEU A 238 9.03 8.83 -0.04
CA LEU A 238 8.88 7.38 -0.23
C LEU A 238 8.49 6.64 1.07
N ASP A 239 9.00 7.04 2.25
CA ASP A 239 8.56 6.47 3.55
C ASP A 239 7.10 6.79 3.85
N ASN A 240 6.67 8.03 3.58
CA ASN A 240 5.27 8.43 3.71
C ASN A 240 4.36 7.65 2.76
N ILE A 241 4.81 7.40 1.52
CA ILE A 241 4.08 6.55 0.56
C ILE A 241 4.01 5.10 1.05
N ASP A 242 5.13 4.48 1.48
CA ASP A 242 5.17 3.09 1.99
C ASP A 242 4.12 2.87 3.08
N ARG A 243 4.11 3.73 4.09
CA ARG A 243 3.16 3.66 5.21
C ARG A 243 1.71 3.87 4.79
N SER A 244 1.46 4.65 3.73
CA SER A 244 0.10 4.95 3.27
C SER A 244 -0.50 3.84 2.42
N ILE A 245 0.35 3.08 1.71
CA ILE A 245 -0.11 2.03 0.79
C ILE A 245 0.06 0.62 1.35
N GLU A 246 0.70 0.45 2.51
CA GLU A 246 0.94 -0.87 3.13
C GLU A 246 -0.34 -1.71 3.28
N ASP A 247 -1.47 -1.07 3.60
CA ASP A 247 -2.78 -1.72 3.76
C ASP A 247 -3.63 -1.70 2.48
N THR A 248 -3.06 -1.36 1.33
CA THR A 248 -3.79 -1.31 0.05
C THR A 248 -3.37 -2.47 -0.86
N ARG A 249 -4.12 -2.65 -1.95
CA ARG A 249 -3.72 -3.52 -3.07
C ARG A 249 -2.32 -3.22 -3.61
N PHE A 250 -1.86 -1.97 -3.48
CA PHE A 250 -0.55 -1.53 -3.98
C PHE A 250 0.60 -1.89 -3.04
N GLY A 251 0.34 -2.15 -1.75
CA GLY A 251 1.35 -2.50 -0.76
C GLY A 251 2.15 -3.75 -1.14
N GLY A 252 1.47 -4.77 -1.69
CA GLY A 252 2.14 -5.97 -2.18
C GLY A 252 3.04 -5.72 -3.40
N TRP A 253 2.66 -4.82 -4.31
CA TRP A 253 3.53 -4.39 -5.40
C TRP A 253 4.72 -3.58 -4.89
N TRP A 254 4.49 -2.65 -3.96
CA TRP A 254 5.53 -1.81 -3.38
C TRP A 254 6.59 -2.62 -2.64
N LYS A 255 6.17 -3.58 -1.80
CA LYS A 255 7.09 -4.50 -1.10
C LYS A 255 7.92 -5.30 -2.09
N ARG A 256 7.36 -5.72 -3.23
CA ARG A 256 8.12 -6.42 -4.30
C ARG A 256 9.17 -5.52 -4.95
N LEU A 257 8.85 -4.24 -5.17
CA LEU A 257 9.76 -3.29 -5.80
C LEU A 257 10.94 -2.93 -4.90
N PHE A 258 10.69 -2.61 -3.63
CA PHE A 258 11.72 -2.05 -2.73
C PHE A 258 12.31 -3.04 -1.73
N ARG A 259 11.51 -4.00 -1.24
CA ARG A 259 11.98 -4.98 -0.24
C ARG A 259 12.45 -6.28 -0.88
N GLY A 260 12.63 -6.27 -2.21
CA GLY A 260 13.13 -7.34 -3.09
C GLY A 260 13.22 -8.70 -2.43
N GLY A 261 12.29 -9.60 -2.77
CA GLY A 261 12.04 -10.92 -2.13
C GLY A 261 13.24 -11.82 -1.90
N ARG A 262 14.15 -11.40 -1.02
CA ARG A 262 14.85 -12.24 -0.07
C ARG A 262 13.80 -12.78 0.84
#